data_AF-A0A0E0EKK6-F1
#
_entry.id   AF-A0A0E0EKK6-F1
#
_cell.length_a   1.000
_cell.length_b   1.000
_cell.length_c   1.000
_cell.angle_alpha   90.00
_cell.angle_beta   90.00
_cell.angle_gamma   90.00
#
_symmetry.space_group_name_H-M   'P 1'
#
loop_
_entity.id
_entity.type
_entity.pdbx_description
1 polymer ?
#
loop_
_entity_poly.entity_id
_entity_poly.type
_entity_poly.pdbx_seq_one_letter_code
_entity_poly.pdbx_strand_id
1 'polypeptide(L)'
;MISGSIDVLAVAFAVAAVIVVPVPVAAAAPPPRLDTYLVRMVNRMERKMEFDCDEWPDDFELRANGGDMNVTYETADRPGYDYLTPRVSCIWSYEGNYMSSVMIWDEEKWPEKKACLVGGGRRCELVFENKEEVLVVTTSSPAAPGTGSSRRVLGDLAVKDCSTHWYGHLLPWGAGCTYPSHDHAYAGTVHSTWTAAAMASTIGH
;
A
#
# COMPACT_ATOMS: atom_id res chain seq x y z
N MET A 1 -65.23 -85.61 11.35
CA MET A 1 -64.49 -85.03 10.22
C MET A 1 -64.27 -83.57 10.54
N ILE A 2 -63.01 -83.16 10.57
CA ILE A 2 -62.51 -81.93 11.20
C ILE A 2 -62.76 -80.75 10.28
N SER A 3 -63.45 -79.72 10.78
CA SER A 3 -63.64 -78.42 10.13
C SER A 3 -62.44 -77.55 10.46
N GLY A 4 -61.59 -77.27 9.47
CA GLY A 4 -60.39 -76.44 9.60
C GLY A 4 -60.63 -75.07 8.97
N SER A 5 -60.61 -74.03 9.80
CA SER A 5 -60.62 -72.62 9.42
C SER A 5 -59.33 -72.28 8.67
N ILE A 6 -59.43 -71.60 7.52
CA ILE A 6 -58.29 -71.05 6.79
C ILE A 6 -58.21 -69.56 7.14
N ASP A 7 -57.30 -69.21 8.05
CA ASP A 7 -56.94 -67.82 8.33
C ASP A 7 -56.10 -67.27 7.18
N VAL A 8 -56.65 -66.33 6.42
CA VAL A 8 -55.93 -65.59 5.38
C VAL A 8 -55.12 -64.49 6.07
N LEU A 9 -53.82 -64.71 6.24
CA LEU A 9 -52.89 -63.72 6.76
C LEU A 9 -52.73 -62.57 5.74
N ALA A 10 -53.33 -61.41 6.04
CA ALA A 10 -53.12 -60.19 5.28
C ALA A 10 -51.72 -59.64 5.58
N VAL A 11 -50.78 -59.80 4.64
CA VAL A 11 -49.45 -59.19 4.72
C VAL A 11 -49.58 -57.72 4.29
N ALA A 12 -49.65 -56.82 5.27
CA ALA A 12 -49.59 -55.39 5.03
C ALA A 12 -48.16 -54.96 4.70
N PHE A 13 -47.89 -54.64 3.43
CA PHE A 13 -46.66 -53.98 3.03
C PHE A 13 -46.70 -52.51 3.47
N ALA A 14 -46.01 -52.19 4.57
CA ALA A 14 -45.78 -50.81 4.97
C ALA A 14 -44.79 -50.17 3.98
N VAL A 15 -45.30 -49.35 3.07
CA VAL A 15 -44.48 -48.50 2.21
C VAL A 15 -43.91 -47.38 3.08
N ALA A 16 -42.63 -47.51 3.47
CA ALA A 16 -41.90 -46.44 4.14
C ALA A 16 -41.68 -45.30 3.15
N ALA A 17 -42.46 -44.23 3.27
CA ALA A 17 -42.23 -43.00 2.52
C ALA A 17 -40.92 -42.36 3.00
N VAL A 18 -39.88 -42.43 2.17
CA VAL A 18 -38.62 -41.70 2.39
C VAL A 18 -38.91 -40.23 2.16
N ILE A 19 -39.14 -39.48 3.24
CA ILE A 19 -39.21 -38.02 3.20
C ILE A 19 -37.78 -37.52 3.03
N VAL A 20 -37.42 -37.17 1.79
CA VAL A 20 -36.19 -36.42 1.53
C VAL A 20 -36.41 -35.01 2.05
N VAL A 21 -35.97 -34.75 3.28
CA VAL A 21 -35.92 -33.38 3.80
C VAL A 21 -34.76 -32.69 3.06
N PRO A 22 -35.02 -31.66 2.24
CA PRO A 22 -33.94 -30.90 1.64
C PRO A 22 -33.18 -30.22 2.79
N VAL A 23 -31.97 -30.69 3.07
CA VAL A 23 -31.04 -29.96 3.93
C VAL A 23 -30.78 -28.64 3.22
N PRO A 24 -31.11 -27.48 3.80
CA PRO A 24 -30.71 -26.22 3.22
C PRO A 24 -29.19 -26.23 3.21
N VAL A 25 -28.59 -26.38 2.03
CA VAL A 25 -27.18 -26.08 1.83
C VAL A 25 -27.08 -24.60 2.13
N ALA A 26 -26.61 -24.26 3.33
CA ALA A 26 -26.26 -22.90 3.67
C ALA A 26 -25.30 -22.44 2.58
N ALA A 27 -25.76 -21.51 1.75
CA ALA A 27 -24.90 -20.89 0.76
C ALA A 27 -23.69 -20.39 1.52
N ALA A 28 -22.50 -20.89 1.17
CA ALA A 28 -21.26 -20.39 1.75
C ALA A 28 -21.31 -18.86 1.63
N ALA A 29 -21.13 -18.17 2.76
CA ALA A 29 -21.04 -16.71 2.72
C ALA A 29 -20.00 -16.34 1.65
N PRO A 30 -20.28 -15.35 0.78
CA PRO A 30 -19.27 -14.90 -0.16
C PRO A 30 -18.00 -14.58 0.64
N PRO A 31 -16.81 -14.95 0.13
CA PRO A 31 -15.58 -14.68 0.83
C PRO A 31 -15.52 -13.19 1.18
N PRO A 32 -14.93 -12.82 2.33
CA PRO A 32 -14.77 -11.43 2.71
C PRO A 32 -14.16 -10.68 1.51
N ARG A 33 -14.83 -9.61 1.06
CA ARG A 33 -14.27 -8.77 0.00
C ARG A 33 -13.11 -8.03 0.61
N LEU A 34 -11.93 -8.31 0.09
CA LEU A 34 -10.74 -7.56 0.42
C LEU A 34 -10.84 -6.20 -0.26
N ASP A 35 -10.61 -5.14 0.50
CA ASP A 35 -10.50 -3.81 -0.06
C ASP A 35 -9.12 -3.70 -0.71
N THR A 36 -9.14 -3.46 -2.02
CA THR A 36 -7.93 -3.19 -2.79
C THR A 36 -7.80 -1.69 -3.00
N TYR A 37 -6.65 -1.14 -2.64
CA TYR A 37 -6.30 0.26 -2.82
C TYR A 37 -5.23 0.39 -3.89
N LEU A 38 -5.36 1.38 -4.76
CA LEU A 38 -4.41 1.67 -5.82
C LEU A 38 -3.84 3.08 -5.62
N VAL A 39 -2.53 3.14 -5.41
CA VAL A 39 -1.79 4.40 -5.26
C VAL A 39 -0.73 4.45 -6.35
N ARG A 40 -0.72 5.54 -7.12
CA ARG A 40 0.32 5.78 -8.13
C ARG A 40 1.41 6.64 -7.52
N MET A 41 2.60 6.09 -7.35
CA MET A 41 3.75 6.86 -6.89
C MET A 41 4.39 7.58 -8.08
N VAL A 42 4.75 8.84 -7.90
CA VAL A 42 5.30 9.69 -8.97
C VAL A 42 6.47 10.49 -8.43
N ASN A 43 7.63 10.36 -9.05
CA ASN A 43 8.80 11.17 -8.77
C ASN A 43 8.87 12.35 -9.76
N ARG A 44 8.66 13.58 -9.28
CA ARG A 44 8.84 14.82 -10.08
C ARG A 44 10.13 15.57 -9.72
N MET A 45 10.97 14.98 -8.87
CA MET A 45 12.29 15.49 -8.56
C MET A 45 13.24 15.29 -9.75
N GLU A 46 14.33 16.05 -9.77
CA GLU A 46 15.27 16.10 -10.89
C GLU A 46 16.13 14.83 -11.03
N ARG A 47 16.19 14.01 -9.98
CA ARG A 47 16.96 12.77 -9.93
C ARG A 47 16.09 11.56 -9.64
N LYS A 48 16.65 10.38 -9.90
CA LYS A 48 16.06 9.10 -9.53
C LYS A 48 15.97 8.98 -8.00
N MET A 49 14.95 8.27 -7.54
CA MET A 49 14.74 7.93 -6.12
C MET A 49 14.71 6.41 -6.02
N GLU A 50 15.37 5.85 -5.01
CA GLU A 50 15.34 4.42 -4.72
C GLU A 50 14.62 4.19 -3.40
N PHE A 51 13.85 3.11 -3.33
CA PHE A 51 13.05 2.72 -2.19
C PHE A 51 13.32 1.25 -1.86
N ASP A 52 13.65 1.02 -0.59
CA ASP A 52 13.77 -0.30 0.03
C ASP A 52 12.72 -0.32 1.14
N CYS A 53 11.71 -1.17 0.99
CA CYS A 53 10.49 -1.12 1.79
C CYS A 53 10.38 -2.33 2.71
N ASP A 54 10.11 -2.07 3.99
CA ASP A 54 9.88 -3.14 4.96
C ASP A 54 8.69 -4.00 4.51
N GLU A 55 8.90 -5.32 4.49
CA GLU A 55 7.86 -6.31 4.16
C GLU A 55 7.29 -6.21 2.74
N TRP A 56 7.94 -5.45 1.85
CA TRP A 56 7.63 -5.40 0.42
C TRP A 56 8.54 -6.35 -0.37
N PRO A 57 8.05 -7.05 -1.41
CA PRO A 57 8.81 -8.12 -2.05
C PRO A 57 10.07 -7.66 -2.82
N ASP A 58 10.08 -6.44 -3.37
CA ASP A 58 11.17 -5.96 -4.23
C ASP A 58 11.48 -4.47 -3.99
N ASP A 59 12.76 -4.14 -3.89
CA ASP A 59 13.25 -2.76 -3.98
C ASP A 59 12.90 -2.16 -5.34
N PHE A 60 12.62 -0.86 -5.37
CA PHE A 60 12.23 -0.20 -6.60
C PHE A 60 12.81 1.19 -6.76
N GLU A 61 12.90 1.62 -8.02
CA GLU A 61 13.38 2.94 -8.40
C GLU A 61 12.28 3.72 -9.13
N LEU A 62 12.10 4.98 -8.74
CA LEU A 62 11.35 5.97 -9.50
C LEU A 62 12.29 6.86 -10.29
N ARG A 63 12.18 6.81 -11.63
CA ARG A 63 12.99 7.64 -12.52
C ARG A 63 12.75 9.13 -12.29
N ALA A 64 13.78 9.93 -12.55
CA ALA A 64 13.71 11.39 -12.51
C ALA A 64 12.63 11.97 -13.44
N ASN A 65 12.17 13.18 -13.13
CA ASN A 65 11.34 14.02 -14.02
C ASN A 65 10.03 13.37 -14.48
N GLY A 66 9.31 12.72 -13.57
CA GLY A 66 7.98 12.17 -13.80
C GLY A 66 7.93 10.64 -13.89
N GLY A 67 8.98 9.94 -13.45
CA GLY A 67 8.93 8.49 -13.34
C GLY A 67 7.85 8.05 -12.34
N ASP A 68 7.06 7.04 -12.70
CA ASP A 68 5.93 6.59 -11.91
C ASP A 68 5.82 5.08 -11.82
N MET A 69 5.13 4.62 -10.77
CA MET A 69 4.73 3.23 -10.63
C MET A 69 3.39 3.12 -9.92
N ASN A 70 2.64 2.07 -10.26
CA ASN A 70 1.40 1.75 -9.57
C ASN A 70 1.67 0.76 -8.46
N VAL A 71 1.21 1.08 -7.26
CA VAL A 71 1.32 0.24 -6.07
C VAL A 71 -0.08 -0.16 -5.65
N THR A 72 -0.29 -1.46 -5.52
CA THR A 72 -1.57 -2.03 -5.09
C THR A 72 -1.42 -2.55 -3.67
N TYR A 73 -2.26 -2.06 -2.78
CA TYR A 73 -2.34 -2.53 -1.40
C TYR A 73 -3.64 -3.28 -1.22
N GLU A 74 -3.58 -4.48 -0.65
CA GLU A 74 -4.75 -5.24 -0.27
C GLU A 74 -4.82 -5.30 1.25
N THR A 75 -6.04 -5.26 1.80
CA THR A 75 -6.25 -5.30 3.26
C THR A 75 -5.63 -6.56 3.85
N ALA A 76 -4.93 -6.40 4.98
CA ALA A 76 -4.12 -7.46 5.61
C ALA A 76 -4.93 -8.65 6.18
N ASP A 77 -6.26 -8.65 6.12
CA ASP A 77 -7.12 -9.73 6.61
C ASP A 77 -7.18 -10.93 5.63
N ARG A 78 -6.00 -11.39 5.16
CA ARG A 78 -5.83 -12.63 4.42
C ARG A 78 -5.09 -13.66 5.30
N PRO A 79 -5.75 -14.73 5.75
CA PRO A 79 -5.03 -15.85 6.35
C PRO A 79 -4.08 -16.48 5.30
N GLY A 80 -2.77 -16.39 5.54
CA GLY A 80 -1.73 -17.05 4.73
C GLY A 80 -0.86 -16.15 3.84
N TYR A 81 -1.04 -14.82 3.89
CA TYR A 81 -0.25 -13.85 3.14
C TYR A 81 0.36 -12.79 4.08
N ASP A 82 1.42 -13.18 4.80
CA ASP A 82 2.08 -12.35 5.85
C ASP A 82 2.87 -11.13 5.32
N TYR A 83 2.95 -10.93 3.99
CA TYR A 83 3.75 -9.84 3.39
C TYR A 83 2.93 -8.61 2.97
N LEU A 84 1.61 -8.60 3.17
CA LEU A 84 0.79 -7.42 2.89
C LEU A 84 0.41 -6.78 4.22
N THR A 85 1.35 -6.00 4.75
CA THR A 85 1.15 -5.38 6.05
C THR A 85 0.27 -4.13 5.93
N PRO A 86 -0.52 -3.83 6.98
CA PRO A 86 -1.42 -2.69 6.99
C PRO A 86 -0.68 -1.35 6.95
N ARG A 87 0.66 -1.38 7.01
CA ARG A 87 1.52 -0.21 7.01
C ARG A 87 2.81 -0.55 6.29
N VAL A 88 3.13 0.21 5.25
CA VAL A 88 4.35 0.06 4.48
C VAL A 88 5.19 1.32 4.63
N SER A 89 6.37 1.14 5.21
CA SER A 89 7.37 2.19 5.32
C SER A 89 8.65 1.79 4.59
N CYS A 90 9.30 2.78 4.00
CA CYS A 90 10.50 2.54 3.21
C CYS A 90 11.68 3.37 3.72
N ILE A 91 12.86 2.81 3.52
CA ILE A 91 14.08 3.56 3.36
C ILE A 91 14.05 4.20 1.98
N TRP A 92 14.32 5.49 1.95
CA TRP A 92 14.34 6.30 0.76
C TRP A 92 15.74 6.85 0.54
N SER A 93 16.21 6.82 -0.71
CA SER A 93 17.49 7.42 -1.11
C SER A 93 17.31 8.44 -2.24
N TYR A 94 18.00 9.58 -2.11
CA TYR A 94 18.04 10.66 -3.12
C TYR A 94 19.27 11.55 -2.97
N GLU A 95 20.09 11.64 -4.02
CA GLU A 95 21.32 12.45 -4.04
C GLU A 95 22.24 12.23 -2.82
N GLY A 96 22.35 10.97 -2.36
CA GLY A 96 23.16 10.62 -1.18
C GLY A 96 22.56 11.07 0.16
N ASN A 97 21.31 11.55 0.16
CA ASN A 97 20.48 11.70 1.34
C ASN A 97 19.66 10.44 1.55
N TYR A 98 19.46 10.08 2.82
CA TYR A 98 18.75 8.88 3.20
C TYR A 98 17.77 9.21 4.32
N MET A 99 16.56 8.72 4.18
CA MET A 99 15.54 8.76 5.22
C MET A 99 15.01 7.36 5.44
N SER A 100 14.78 6.98 6.69
CA SER A 100 14.04 5.76 7.01
C SER A 100 12.60 6.10 7.38
N SER A 101 11.75 5.10 7.37
CA SER A 101 10.37 5.23 7.85
C SER A 101 9.53 6.23 7.03
N VAL A 102 9.86 6.44 5.75
CA VAL A 102 9.02 7.21 4.82
C VAL A 102 7.76 6.41 4.55
N MET A 103 6.59 6.98 4.85
CA MET A 103 5.33 6.25 4.87
C MET A 103 4.66 6.24 3.51
N ILE A 104 4.73 5.12 2.79
CA ILE A 104 4.07 5.00 1.48
C ILE A 104 2.67 4.37 1.56
N TRP A 105 2.34 3.71 2.68
CA TRP A 105 1.00 3.23 3.00
C TRP A 105 0.75 3.09 4.51
N ASP A 106 -0.43 3.49 4.97
CA ASP A 106 -0.91 3.27 6.35
C ASP A 106 -2.43 3.11 6.34
N GLU A 107 -2.90 1.87 6.33
CA GLU A 107 -4.32 1.56 6.22
C GLU A 107 -5.15 2.16 7.38
N GLU A 108 -4.58 2.30 8.57
CA GLU A 108 -5.30 2.80 9.74
C GLU A 108 -5.36 4.33 9.78
N LYS A 109 -4.22 4.98 9.49
CA LYS A 109 -4.06 6.41 9.73
C LYS A 109 -4.22 7.26 8.48
N TRP A 110 -4.26 6.67 7.28
CA TRP A 110 -4.37 7.41 6.03
C TRP A 110 -5.80 7.95 5.81
N PRO A 111 -6.03 9.27 5.97
CA PRO A 111 -7.39 9.80 6.04
C PRO A 111 -8.15 9.70 4.69
N GLU A 112 -7.42 9.78 3.59
CA GLU A 112 -7.95 9.69 2.24
C GLU A 112 -8.01 8.25 1.68
N LYS A 113 -7.76 7.21 2.48
CA LYS A 113 -7.69 5.80 1.99
C LYS A 113 -8.90 5.38 1.16
N LYS A 114 -10.11 5.79 1.56
CA LYS A 114 -11.36 5.47 0.85
C LYS A 114 -11.40 6.04 -0.57
N ALA A 115 -10.67 7.12 -0.83
CA ALA A 115 -10.55 7.67 -2.16
C ALA A 115 -9.59 6.87 -3.06
N CYS A 116 -8.71 6.06 -2.46
CA CYS A 116 -7.77 5.21 -3.18
C CYS A 116 -8.32 3.81 -3.45
N LEU A 117 -9.54 3.52 -2.98
CA LEU A 117 -10.21 2.24 -3.20
C LEU A 117 -10.45 2.01 -4.70
N VAL A 118 -10.05 0.84 -5.19
CA VAL A 118 -10.28 0.44 -6.58
C VAL A 118 -11.79 0.43 -6.86
N GLY A 119 -12.20 1.11 -7.93
CA GLY A 119 -13.61 1.29 -8.30
C GLY A 119 -14.30 2.49 -7.63
N GLY A 120 -13.60 3.25 -6.76
CA GLY A 120 -14.14 4.43 -6.09
C GLY A 120 -14.29 5.70 -6.95
N GLY A 121 -13.96 5.64 -8.25
CA GLY A 121 -14.07 6.78 -9.18
C GLY A 121 -13.12 7.94 -8.90
N ARG A 122 -12.04 7.68 -8.14
CA ARG A 122 -10.97 8.61 -7.83
C ARG A 122 -9.63 7.92 -8.03
N ARG A 123 -8.59 8.71 -8.29
CA ARG A 123 -7.21 8.27 -8.44
C ARG A 123 -6.37 8.92 -7.34
N CYS A 124 -5.58 8.11 -6.65
CA CYS A 124 -4.62 8.58 -5.67
C CYS A 124 -3.22 8.55 -6.27
N GLU A 125 -2.51 9.66 -6.15
CA GLU A 125 -1.12 9.81 -6.54
C GLU A 125 -0.30 10.24 -5.32
N LEU A 126 0.76 9.52 -5.03
CA LEU A 126 1.78 9.92 -4.06
C LEU A 126 2.93 10.56 -4.82
N VAL A 127 3.01 11.87 -4.78
CA VAL A 127 3.88 12.70 -5.59
C VAL A 127 5.03 13.22 -4.74
N PHE A 128 6.25 12.94 -5.18
CA PHE A 128 7.45 13.53 -4.61
C PHE A 128 7.89 14.70 -5.48
N GLU A 129 7.75 15.91 -4.96
CA GLU A 129 8.07 17.13 -5.70
C GLU A 129 8.50 18.25 -4.75
N ASN A 130 9.37 19.16 -5.20
CA ASN A 130 9.87 20.28 -4.40
C ASN A 130 10.46 19.88 -3.03
N LYS A 131 11.03 18.67 -2.92
CA LYS A 131 11.50 18.10 -1.64
C LYS A 131 10.37 17.89 -0.63
N GLU A 132 9.15 17.64 -1.11
CA GLU A 132 7.99 17.30 -0.31
C GLU A 132 7.43 15.95 -0.77
N GLU A 133 6.83 15.21 0.16
CA GLU A 133 5.95 14.09 -0.14
C GLU A 133 4.50 14.58 -0.10
N VAL A 134 3.78 14.40 -1.21
CA VAL A 134 2.46 14.99 -1.41
C VAL A 134 1.46 13.96 -1.90
N LEU A 135 0.36 13.82 -1.19
CA LEU A 135 -0.79 13.07 -1.64
C LEU A 135 -1.70 13.94 -2.52
N VAL A 136 -1.99 13.47 -3.72
CA VAL A 136 -2.93 14.08 -4.66
C VAL A 136 -4.06 13.08 -4.95
N VAL A 137 -5.28 13.48 -4.69
CA VAL A 137 -6.48 12.68 -4.98
C VAL A 137 -7.28 13.40 -6.05
N THR A 138 -7.37 12.80 -7.24
CA THR A 138 -8.13 13.35 -8.35
C THR A 138 -9.42 12.57 -8.59
N THR A 139 -10.53 13.26 -8.83
CA THR A 139 -11.77 12.61 -9.26
C THR A 139 -11.69 12.30 -10.75
N SER A 140 -12.03 11.07 -11.16
CA SER A 140 -12.03 10.69 -12.58
C SER A 140 -13.28 11.15 -13.34
N SER A 141 -14.24 11.81 -12.68
CA SER A 141 -15.47 12.32 -13.31
C SER A 141 -15.28 13.77 -13.81
N PRO A 142 -15.76 14.12 -15.02
CA PRO A 142 -15.67 15.47 -15.61
C PRO A 142 -16.61 16.50 -14.96
N ALA A 143 -16.91 16.36 -13.67
CA ALA A 143 -17.94 17.16 -13.01
C ALA A 143 -17.40 18.51 -12.51
N ALA A 144 -17.70 19.54 -13.31
CA ALA A 144 -17.64 20.98 -13.02
C ALA A 144 -16.25 21.60 -12.75
N PRO A 145 -15.97 22.79 -13.33
CA PRO A 145 -14.76 23.54 -13.02
C PRO A 145 -14.78 23.96 -11.55
N GLY A 146 -13.82 23.46 -10.77
CA GLY A 146 -13.66 23.79 -9.35
C GLY A 146 -13.82 22.62 -8.37
N THR A 147 -14.22 21.43 -8.84
CA THR A 147 -14.33 20.22 -8.01
C THR A 147 -13.58 19.08 -8.67
N GLY A 148 -12.39 18.73 -8.19
CA GLY A 148 -11.84 17.46 -8.65
C GLY A 148 -10.41 17.09 -8.30
N SER A 149 -9.70 17.87 -7.49
CA SER A 149 -8.40 17.47 -6.98
C SER A 149 -8.21 17.98 -5.55
N SER A 150 -7.92 17.08 -4.61
CA SER A 150 -7.42 17.46 -3.28
C SER A 150 -5.95 17.14 -3.18
N ARG A 151 -5.17 18.09 -2.65
CA ARG A 151 -3.72 17.97 -2.48
C ARG A 151 -3.39 18.16 -1.00
N ARG A 152 -2.55 17.28 -0.46
CA ARG A 152 -2.09 17.32 0.93
C ARG A 152 -0.62 16.99 1.00
N VAL A 153 0.16 17.84 1.64
CA VAL A 153 1.56 17.56 1.98
C VAL A 153 1.57 16.59 3.17
N LEU A 154 2.23 15.44 3.01
CA LEU A 154 2.42 14.44 4.07
C LEU A 154 3.63 14.78 4.93
N GLY A 155 4.67 15.34 4.33
CA GLY A 155 5.84 15.86 5.03
C GLY A 155 6.94 16.30 4.08
N ASP A 156 7.98 16.91 4.64
CA ASP A 156 9.14 17.34 3.88
C ASP A 156 10.15 16.19 3.75
N LEU A 157 10.89 16.18 2.65
CA LEU A 157 12.00 15.28 2.38
C LEU A 157 13.32 15.98 2.68
N ALA A 158 14.15 15.32 3.47
CA ALA A 158 15.43 15.85 3.91
C ALA A 158 16.48 15.75 2.79
N VAL A 159 16.56 16.80 1.97
CA VAL A 159 17.61 16.94 0.95
C VAL A 159 18.57 18.04 1.36
N LYS A 160 19.82 17.69 1.63
CA LYS A 160 20.88 18.66 1.91
C LYS A 160 21.12 19.54 0.69
N ASP A 161 21.24 20.84 0.93
CA ASP A 161 21.75 21.78 -0.06
C ASP A 161 23.26 21.90 0.15
N CYS A 162 24.02 21.39 -0.83
CA CYS A 162 25.47 21.40 -0.80
C CYS A 162 25.98 22.53 -1.68
N SER A 163 26.68 23.51 -1.09
CA SER A 163 27.30 24.57 -1.88
C SER A 163 28.33 23.96 -2.83
N THR A 164 28.16 24.16 -4.13
CA THR A 164 29.09 23.74 -5.21
C THR A 164 30.33 24.63 -5.32
N HIS A 165 30.64 25.41 -4.28
CA HIS A 165 31.85 26.22 -4.29
C HIS A 165 33.10 25.33 -4.23
N TRP A 166 34.14 25.71 -4.98
CA TRP A 166 35.37 24.92 -5.15
C TRP A 166 36.10 24.55 -3.84
N TYR A 167 35.86 25.27 -2.75
CA TYR A 167 36.39 24.95 -1.42
C TYR A 167 35.62 23.81 -0.70
N GLY A 168 34.38 23.51 -1.10
CA GLY A 168 33.57 22.42 -0.54
C GLY A 168 34.09 21.02 -0.88
N HIS A 169 34.78 20.87 -2.02
CA HIS A 169 35.45 19.63 -2.41
C HIS A 169 36.75 19.34 -1.66
N LEU A 170 37.32 20.33 -0.97
CA LEU A 170 38.62 20.22 -0.30
C LEU A 170 38.51 19.87 1.20
N LEU A 171 37.32 19.98 1.79
CA LEU A 171 37.12 19.67 3.21
C LEU A 171 36.52 18.27 3.37
N PRO A 172 37.22 17.32 4.01
CA PRO A 172 36.77 15.92 4.16
C PRO A 172 35.55 15.74 5.09
N TRP A 173 34.93 16.84 5.54
CA TRP A 173 33.90 16.86 6.58
C TRP A 173 32.54 17.40 6.10
N GLY A 174 32.27 17.45 4.78
CA GLY A 174 30.94 17.85 4.29
C GLY A 174 30.49 19.24 4.74
N ALA A 175 31.44 20.12 5.06
CA ALA A 175 31.24 21.41 5.74
C ALA A 175 30.50 22.48 4.92
N GLY A 176 29.92 22.10 3.77
CA GLY A 176 29.13 22.98 2.91
C GLY A 176 27.71 22.48 2.64
N CYS A 177 27.27 21.41 3.31
CA CYS A 177 25.96 20.82 3.10
C CYS A 177 25.06 21.06 4.32
N THR A 178 24.03 21.88 4.16
CA THR A 178 23.05 22.16 5.21
C THR A 178 21.66 21.73 4.76
N TYR A 179 20.83 21.28 5.69
CA TYR A 179 19.40 21.14 5.39
C TYR A 179 18.80 22.55 5.28
N PRO A 180 18.12 22.88 4.17
CA PRO A 180 17.40 24.14 4.06
C PRO A 180 16.28 24.21 5.10
N SER A 181 15.79 25.42 5.36
CA SER A 181 14.57 25.60 6.16
C SER A 181 13.44 24.79 5.53
N HIS A 182 12.65 24.15 6.38
CA HIS A 182 11.55 23.28 5.98
C HIS A 182 10.28 23.73 6.72
N ASP A 183 9.14 23.65 6.04
CA ASP A 183 7.87 24.23 6.50
C ASP A 183 7.01 23.20 7.25
N HIS A 184 7.25 21.91 6.99
CA HIS A 184 6.51 20.79 7.55
C HIS A 184 7.44 19.84 8.31
N ALA A 185 6.86 18.93 9.11
CA ALA A 185 7.63 17.84 9.69
C ALA A 185 8.16 16.93 8.57
N TYR A 186 9.31 16.31 8.81
CA TYR A 186 9.85 15.33 7.86
C TYR A 186 8.91 14.13 7.71
N ALA A 187 8.77 13.63 6.48
CA ALA A 187 7.99 12.44 6.15
C ALA A 187 8.53 11.15 6.77
N GLY A 188 9.78 11.17 7.25
CA GLY A 188 10.46 10.06 7.89
C GLY A 188 11.60 10.53 8.81
N THR A 189 12.44 9.60 9.22
CA THR A 189 13.60 9.86 10.08
C THR A 189 14.83 10.15 9.22
N VAL A 190 15.46 11.30 9.45
CA VAL A 190 16.66 11.74 8.72
C VAL A 190 17.90 11.06 9.28
N HIS A 191 18.72 10.49 8.39
CA HIS A 191 19.98 9.86 8.78
C HIS A 191 21.20 10.69 8.39
N SER A 192 22.24 10.63 9.23
CA SER A 192 23.53 11.25 8.91
C SER A 192 24.18 10.54 7.72
N THR A 193 25.04 11.24 6.97
CA THR A 193 25.72 10.69 5.76
C THR A 193 26.57 9.45 6.06
N TRP A 194 27.02 9.25 7.30
CA TRP A 194 27.79 8.07 7.69
C TRP A 194 26.89 6.86 7.97
N THR A 195 25.78 7.08 8.68
CA THR A 195 24.72 6.07 8.89
C THR A 195 24.09 5.67 7.55
N ALA A 196 23.87 6.66 6.69
CA ALA A 196 23.45 6.53 5.31
C ALA A 196 24.38 5.66 4.45
N ALA A 197 25.71 5.80 4.57
CA ALA A 197 26.64 4.94 3.85
C ALA A 197 26.54 3.47 4.29
N ALA A 198 26.22 3.21 5.55
CA ALA A 198 25.95 1.86 6.05
C ALA A 198 24.59 1.31 5.58
N MET A 199 23.58 2.16 5.40
CA MET A 199 22.30 1.79 4.78
C MET A 199 22.41 1.62 3.26
N ALA A 200 23.26 2.40 2.59
CA ALA A 200 23.52 2.23 1.16
C ALA A 200 24.11 0.85 0.84
N SER A 201 24.89 0.27 1.77
CA SER A 201 25.36 -1.12 1.63
C SER A 201 24.28 -2.18 1.83
N THR A 202 23.10 -1.83 2.37
CA THR A 202 21.96 -2.77 2.48
C THR A 202 21.05 -2.74 1.26
N ILE A 203 20.91 -1.58 0.59
CA ILE A 203 20.11 -1.40 -0.63
C ILE A 203 20.80 -2.03 -1.88
N GLY A 204 22.05 -2.51 -1.75
CA GLY A 204 22.91 -2.92 -2.86
C GLY A 204 23.14 -4.43 -3.03
N HIS A 205 22.24 -5.31 -2.56
CA HIS A 205 22.45 -6.76 -2.62
C HIS A 205 21.35 -7.53 -3.35
#